data_AF-A0A3N5K6S5-F1
#
_entry.id   AF-A0A3N5K6S5-F1
#
_cell.length_a   1.000
_cell.length_b   1.000
_cell.length_c   1.000
_cell.angle_alpha   90.00
_cell.angle_beta   90.00
_cell.angle_gamma   90.00
#
_symmetry.space_group_name_H-M   'P 1'
#
loop_
_entity.id
_entity.type
_entity.pdbx_description
1 polymer ?
#
loop_
_entity_poly.entity_id
_entity_poly.type
_entity_poly.pdbx_seq_one_letter_code
_entity_poly.pdbx_strand_id
1 'polypeptide(L)'
;GLKATHRLADILRDIKAASSGWVHQALGRPIFSWQDGYGAFTVSPSLRMTVRRYIENQEEHHRRKTFKEEYRTLLERSGVTFDEQYLW
;
A
#
# COMPACT_ATOMS: atom_id res chain seq x y z
N GLY A 1 9.54 0.78 -16.38
CA GLY A 1 10.18 0.65 -15.06
C GLY A 1 10.42 2.04 -14.49
N LEU A 2 10.36 2.21 -13.18
CA LEU A 2 10.67 3.49 -12.53
C LEU A 2 12.17 3.76 -12.64
N LYS A 3 12.56 4.94 -13.15
CA LYS A 3 13.95 5.41 -13.08
C LYS A 3 14.33 5.72 -11.64
N ALA A 4 15.61 5.55 -11.29
CA ALA A 4 16.14 5.84 -9.96
C ALA A 4 15.94 7.30 -9.50
N THR A 5 15.73 8.23 -10.43
CA THR A 5 15.46 9.65 -10.15
C THR A 5 14.00 9.93 -9.80
N HIS A 6 13.09 8.97 -9.96
CA HIS A 6 11.70 9.18 -9.56
C HIS A 6 11.55 9.08 -8.05
N ARG A 7 10.85 10.06 -7.48
CA ARG A 7 10.42 10.00 -6.09
C ARG A 7 9.14 9.18 -6.03
N LEU A 8 9.11 8.18 -5.15
CA LEU A 8 7.93 7.33 -5.00
C LEU A 8 6.69 8.13 -4.57
N ALA A 9 6.88 9.16 -3.74
CA ALA A 9 5.82 10.05 -3.30
C ALA A 9 5.13 10.77 -4.46
N ASP A 10 5.90 11.26 -5.44
CA ASP A 10 5.35 11.94 -6.62
C ASP A 10 4.50 10.98 -7.45
N ILE A 11 5.01 9.76 -7.68
CA ILE A 11 4.28 8.74 -8.45
C ILE A 11 2.96 8.36 -7.76
N LEU A 12 2.99 8.09 -6.45
CA LEU A 12 1.78 7.68 -5.74
C LEU A 12 0.77 8.82 -5.59
N ARG A 13 1.23 10.07 -5.44
CA ARG A 13 0.36 11.25 -5.50
C ARG A 13 -0.40 11.26 -6.83
N ASP A 14 0.30 11.13 -7.94
CA ASP A 14 -0.30 11.24 -9.27
C ASP A 14 -1.27 10.07 -9.53
N ILE A 15 -0.92 8.85 -9.13
CA ILE A 15 -1.82 7.68 -9.22
C ILE A 15 -3.08 7.89 -8.38
N LYS A 16 -2.94 8.32 -7.12
CA LYS A 16 -4.09 8.56 -6.23
C LYS A 16 -4.99 9.66 -6.77
N ALA A 17 -4.42 10.78 -7.22
CA ALA A 17 -5.18 11.90 -7.76
C ALA A 17 -5.96 11.52 -9.03
N ALA A 18 -5.29 10.87 -10.00
CA ALA A 18 -5.91 10.45 -11.24
C ALA A 18 -7.05 9.43 -11.01
N SER A 19 -6.80 8.44 -10.15
CA SER A 19 -7.82 7.42 -9.83
C SER A 19 -8.98 7.99 -9.01
N SER A 20 -8.76 8.91 -8.07
CA SER A 20 -9.84 9.61 -7.38
C SER A 20 -10.73 10.37 -8.36
N GLY A 21 -10.14 11.15 -9.26
CA GLY A 21 -10.90 11.87 -10.30
C GLY A 21 -11.72 10.93 -11.18
N TRP A 22 -11.13 9.80 -11.59
CA TRP A 22 -11.86 8.78 -12.35
C TRP A 22 -13.01 8.14 -11.55
N VAL A 23 -12.80 7.79 -10.27
CA VAL A 23 -13.86 7.23 -9.41
C VAL A 23 -15.00 8.23 -9.22
N HIS A 24 -14.69 9.51 -9.04
CA HIS A 24 -15.70 10.56 -8.89
C HIS A 24 -16.56 10.69 -10.14
N GLN A 25 -15.93 10.70 -11.31
CA GLN A 25 -16.61 10.95 -12.59
C GLN A 25 -17.28 9.70 -13.17
N ALA A 26 -16.57 8.57 -13.22
CA ALA A 26 -17.03 7.36 -13.89
C ALA A 26 -17.94 6.49 -13.00
N LEU A 27 -17.71 6.49 -11.68
CA LEU A 27 -18.49 5.70 -10.73
C LEU A 27 -19.48 6.53 -9.91
N GLY A 28 -19.49 7.86 -10.06
CA GLY A 28 -20.41 8.75 -9.36
C GLY A 28 -20.21 8.74 -7.84
N ARG A 29 -18.99 8.54 -7.36
CA ARG A 29 -18.66 8.46 -5.92
C ARG A 29 -17.87 9.68 -5.45
N PRO A 30 -18.47 10.88 -5.34
CA PRO A 30 -17.75 12.14 -5.10
C PRO A 30 -17.06 12.21 -3.72
N ILE A 31 -17.51 11.41 -2.76
CA ILE A 31 -16.94 11.35 -1.40
C ILE A 31 -15.75 10.40 -1.29
N PHE A 32 -15.40 9.66 -2.36
CA PHE A 32 -14.29 8.72 -2.31
C PHE A 32 -12.96 9.47 -2.15
N SER A 33 -12.16 9.05 -1.18
CA SER A 33 -10.76 9.47 -1.04
C SER A 33 -9.91 8.26 -0.71
N TRP A 34 -8.66 8.28 -1.18
CA TRP A 34 -7.67 7.34 -0.69
C TRP A 34 -7.31 7.67 0.77
N GLN A 35 -6.86 6.67 1.52
CA GLN A 35 -6.19 6.91 2.80
C GLN A 35 -4.99 7.85 2.64
N ASP A 36 -4.72 8.63 3.69
CA ASP A 36 -3.53 9.45 3.77
C ASP A 36 -2.26 8.59 3.88
N GLY A 37 -1.17 9.08 3.28
CA GLY A 37 0.11 8.38 3.28
C GLY A 37 0.13 7.09 2.46
N TYR A 38 1.24 6.35 2.52
CA TYR A 38 1.41 5.07 1.84
C TYR A 38 2.52 4.26 2.51
N GLY A 39 2.43 2.93 2.42
CA GLY A 39 3.51 2.01 2.74
C GLY A 39 4.23 1.54 1.48
N ALA A 40 5.55 1.42 1.52
CA ALA A 40 6.34 0.92 0.40
C ALA A 40 7.40 -0.08 0.89
N PHE A 41 7.34 -1.29 0.36
CA PHE A 41 8.24 -2.39 0.73
C PHE A 41 8.86 -2.99 -0.53
N THR A 42 10.19 -3.01 -0.60
CA THR A 42 10.92 -3.62 -1.70
C THR A 42 11.04 -5.13 -1.49
N VAL A 43 10.84 -5.91 -2.56
CA VAL A 43 10.92 -7.38 -2.51
C VAL A 43 11.88 -7.89 -3.57
N SER A 44 12.56 -9.00 -3.29
CA SER A 44 13.42 -9.66 -4.27
C SER A 44 12.58 -10.33 -5.38
N PRO A 45 13.13 -10.47 -6.61
CA PRO A 45 12.45 -11.20 -7.68
C PRO A 45 12.03 -12.62 -7.30
N SER A 46 12.80 -13.30 -6.45
CA SER A 46 12.49 -14.65 -5.96
C SER A 46 11.20 -14.72 -5.14
N LEU A 47 10.80 -13.61 -4.50
CA LEU A 47 9.58 -13.53 -3.70
C LEU A 47 8.35 -13.13 -4.51
N ARG A 48 8.48 -12.85 -5.81
CA ARG A 48 7.37 -12.34 -6.64
C ARG A 48 6.11 -13.22 -6.59
N MET A 49 6.28 -14.55 -6.67
CA MET A 49 5.14 -15.47 -6.61
C MET A 49 4.51 -15.53 -5.22
N THR A 50 5.32 -15.41 -4.17
CA THR A 50 4.85 -15.33 -2.79
C THR A 50 4.03 -14.06 -2.57
N VAL A 51 4.52 -12.91 -3.03
CA VAL A 51 3.84 -11.61 -2.92
C VAL A 51 2.54 -11.61 -3.72
N ARG A 52 2.54 -12.17 -4.93
CA ARG A 52 1.31 -12.33 -5.72
C ARG A 52 0.26 -13.11 -4.95
N ARG A 53 0.62 -14.29 -4.45
CA ARG A 53 -0.30 -15.14 -3.67
C ARG A 53 -0.79 -14.44 -2.42
N TYR A 54 0.08 -13.69 -1.74
CA TYR A 54 -0.30 -12.89 -0.58
C TYR A 54 -1.38 -11.85 -0.95
N ILE A 55 -1.20 -11.09 -2.03
CA ILE A 55 -2.18 -10.09 -2.51
C ILE A 55 -3.52 -10.76 -2.89
N GLU A 56 -3.47 -11.88 -3.60
CA GLU A 56 -4.67 -12.62 -4.04
C GLU A 56 -5.52 -13.12 -2.86
N ASN A 57 -4.92 -13.39 -1.71
CA ASN A 57 -5.60 -13.89 -0.52
C ASN A 57 -5.90 -12.80 0.54
N GLN A 58 -5.70 -11.52 0.22
CA GLN A 58 -5.85 -10.43 1.19
C GLN A 58 -7.25 -10.33 1.79
N GLU A 59 -8.31 -10.56 1.00
CA GLU A 59 -9.67 -10.47 1.51
C GLU A 59 -9.92 -11.47 2.66
N GLU A 60 -9.54 -12.73 2.49
CA GLU A 60 -9.67 -13.74 3.56
C GLU A 60 -8.71 -13.47 4.72
N HIS A 61 -7.51 -12.96 4.43
CA HIS A 61 -6.53 -12.58 5.46
C HIS A 61 -7.09 -11.49 6.38
N HIS A 62 -7.70 -10.46 5.81
CA HIS A 62 -8.27 -9.31 6.54
C HIS A 62 -9.56 -9.63 7.30
N ARG A 63 -10.17 -10.81 7.10
CA ARG A 63 -11.25 -11.30 7.98
C ARG A 63 -10.75 -11.69 9.36
N ARG A 64 -9.45 -12.01 9.50
CA ARG A 64 -8.84 -12.50 10.75
C ARG A 64 -7.70 -11.64 11.27
N LYS A 65 -7.15 -10.77 10.43
CA LYS A 65 -6.02 -9.89 10.78
C LYS A 65 -6.36 -8.44 10.49
N THR A 66 -6.14 -7.58 11.47
CA THR A 66 -6.35 -6.14 11.30
C THR A 66 -5.23 -5.51 10.49
N PHE A 67 -5.51 -4.34 9.90
CA PHE A 67 -4.50 -3.53 9.22
C PHE A 67 -3.30 -3.23 10.12
N LYS A 68 -3.53 -2.88 11.40
CA LYS A 68 -2.45 -2.52 12.33
C LYS A 68 -1.48 -3.69 12.56
N GLU A 69 -2.03 -4.88 12.82
CA GLU A 69 -1.24 -6.11 12.99
C GLU A 69 -0.47 -6.45 11.72
N GLU A 70 -1.11 -6.30 10.56
CA GLU A 70 -0.46 -6.57 9.28
C GLU A 70 0.68 -5.59 8.99
N TYR A 71 0.43 -4.30 9.17
CA TYR A 71 1.42 -3.26 8.95
C TYR A 71 2.64 -3.43 9.86
N ARG A 72 2.43 -3.74 11.14
CA ARG A 72 3.51 -4.10 12.07
C ARG A 72 4.33 -5.28 11.54
N THR A 73 3.67 -6.37 11.13
CA THR A 73 4.37 -7.54 10.56
C THR A 73 5.19 -7.19 9.32
N LEU A 74 4.70 -6.30 8.46
CA LEU A 74 5.44 -5.86 7.27
C LEU A 74 6.69 -5.05 7.62
N LEU A 75 6.60 -4.16 8.63
CA LEU A 75 7.74 -3.39 9.13
C LEU A 75 8.80 -4.31 9.74
N GLU A 76 8.39 -5.24 10.61
CA GLU A 76 9.27 -6.24 11.24
C GLU A 76 10.00 -7.10 10.19
N ARG A 77 9.26 -7.64 9.22
CA ARG A 77 9.83 -8.45 8.13
C ARG A 77 10.80 -7.69 7.24
N SER A 78 10.63 -6.37 7.17
CA SER A 78 11.48 -5.49 6.39
C SER A 78 12.68 -4.97 7.19
N GLY A 79 12.83 -5.38 8.45
CA GLY A 79 13.91 -4.93 9.33
C GLY A 79 13.83 -3.45 9.69
N VAL A 80 12.65 -2.82 9.57
CA VAL A 80 12.46 -1.42 9.92
C VAL A 80 12.24 -1.32 11.42
N THR A 81 13.12 -0.59 12.12
CA THR A 81 12.86 -0.19 13.51
C THR A 81 11.83 0.93 13.50
N PHE A 82 10.78 0.78 14.30
CA PHE A 82 9.74 1.78 14.46
C PHE A 82 9.38 1.91 15.93
N ASP A 83 8.86 3.07 16.29
CA ASP A 83 8.22 3.29 17.58
C ASP A 83 6.71 3.32 17.36
N GLU A 84 6.00 2.49 18.10
CA GLU A 84 4.55 2.29 17.96
C GLU A 84 3.76 3.57 18.18
N GLN A 85 4.29 4.53 18.96
CA GLN A 85 3.61 5.79 19.24
C GLN A 85 3.48 6.70 18.00
N TYR A 86 4.25 6.44 16.94
CA TYR A 86 4.23 7.23 15.70
C TYR A 86 3.59 6.50 14.51
N LEU A 87 3.00 5.32 14.72
CA LEU A 87 2.40 4.53 13.64
C LEU A 87 0.92 4.87 13.35
N TRP A 88 0.23 5.56 14.27
CA TRP A 88 -1.22 5.76 14.22
C TRP A 88 -1.60 7.22 14.46
#